data_AF-A0A7J9FZW6-F1
#
_entry.id   AF-A0A7J9FZW6-F1
#
_cell.length_a   1.000
_cell.length_b   1.000
_cell.length_c   1.000
_cell.angle_alpha   90.00
_cell.angle_beta   90.00
_cell.angle_gamma   90.00
#
_symmetry.space_group_name_H-M   'P 1'
#
loop_
_entity.id
_entity.type
_entity.pdbx_description
1 polymer ?
#
loop_
_entity_poly.entity_id
_entity_poly.type
_entity_poly.pdbx_seq_one_letter_code
_entity_poly.pdbx_strand_id
1 'polypeptide(L)'
;MSGGIQDVRAEDIYVKRFYSRDHYKDIVVHNVSMAARLEGIEGDPFTQICIANVTIGMAAKAKKVPWTYTDVEGITSGVSPRPCDLLPDQGQKKITACDFPAEPLSINRVVLKTCTYRVNHM
;
A
#
# COMPACT_ATOMS: atom_id res chain seq x y z
N MET A 1 21.50 -14.11 11.08
CA MET A 1 20.20 -13.96 11.79
C MET A 1 19.41 -12.91 11.05
N SER A 2 18.83 -13.29 9.91
CA SER A 2 18.06 -12.41 9.04
C SER A 2 16.64 -12.33 9.61
N GLY A 3 16.33 -11.21 10.27
CA GLY A 3 14.99 -10.89 10.73
C GLY A 3 14.04 -10.81 9.54
N GLY A 4 13.34 -11.90 9.27
CA GLY A 4 12.20 -11.89 8.36
C GLY A 4 11.10 -11.08 9.00
N ILE A 5 10.50 -10.17 8.24
CA ILE A 5 9.26 -9.49 8.61
C ILE A 5 8.18 -10.59 8.64
N GLN A 6 8.08 -11.25 9.78
CA GLN A 6 6.94 -12.08 10.16
C GLN A 6 5.86 -11.10 10.61
N ASP A 7 4.69 -11.21 10.00
CA ASP A 7 3.59 -10.26 10.07
C ASP A 7 3.89 -8.89 9.47
N VAL A 8 3.63 -8.75 8.15
CA VAL A 8 2.93 -7.54 7.71
C VAL A 8 1.58 -7.64 8.39
N ARG A 9 1.46 -7.04 9.56
CA ARG A 9 0.19 -7.07 10.28
C ARG A 9 -0.81 -6.37 9.38
N ALA A 10 -2.07 -6.81 9.35
CA ALA A 10 -3.10 -6.15 8.55
C ALA A 10 -3.16 -4.61 8.82
N GLU A 11 -2.67 -4.20 9.99
CA GLU A 11 -2.47 -2.81 10.44
C GLU A 11 -1.36 -2.01 9.71
N ASP A 12 -0.41 -2.64 8.99
CA ASP A 12 0.53 -1.95 8.09
C ASP A 12 -0.11 -1.58 6.74
N ILE A 13 -1.24 -2.22 6.40
CA ILE A 13 -2.10 -1.86 5.25
C ILE A 13 -3.24 -0.91 5.70
N TYR A 14 -3.50 -0.79 7.01
CA TYR A 14 -4.44 0.20 7.54
C TYR A 14 -3.85 1.62 7.44
N VAL A 15 -4.02 2.19 6.25
CA VAL A 15 -4.31 3.60 6.02
C VAL A 15 -3.26 4.56 6.60
N LYS A 16 -2.11 4.69 5.92
CA LYS A 16 -1.34 5.94 6.00
C LYS A 16 -2.09 7.03 5.24
N ARG A 17 -3.05 7.68 5.89
CA ARG A 17 -3.52 8.99 5.40
C ARG A 17 -2.48 10.03 5.79
N PHE A 18 -1.90 10.68 4.79
CA PHE A 18 -1.55 12.11 4.66
C PHE A 18 -0.43 12.26 3.61
N TYR A 19 -0.81 12.66 2.39
CA TYR A 19 0.03 13.14 1.27
C TYR A 19 0.88 12.17 0.41
N SER A 20 0.91 10.85 0.65
CA SER A 20 1.65 9.91 -0.21
C SER A 20 0.74 9.04 -1.08
N ARG A 21 1.16 8.80 -2.34
CA ARG A 21 0.63 7.70 -3.17
C ARG A 21 1.05 6.36 -2.55
N ASP A 22 0.11 5.42 -2.46
CA ASP A 22 0.34 4.10 -1.88
C ASP A 22 0.71 3.10 -2.98
N HIS A 23 2.01 2.76 -3.05
CA HIS A 23 2.56 1.82 -4.00
C HIS A 23 3.06 0.58 -3.26
N TYR A 24 2.42 -0.56 -3.52
CA TYR A 24 2.81 -1.86 -3.00
C TYR A 24 3.41 -2.67 -4.13
N LYS A 25 4.69 -3.00 -4.05
CA LYS A 25 5.36 -3.75 -5.13
C LYS A 25 6.30 -4.82 -4.60
N ASP A 26 6.36 -5.95 -5.30
CA ASP A 26 7.30 -7.05 -5.07
C ASP A 26 7.16 -7.68 -3.67
N ILE A 27 5.93 -7.99 -3.28
CA ILE A 27 5.60 -8.54 -1.95
C ILE A 27 5.25 -10.02 -2.09
N VAL A 28 5.85 -10.86 -1.27
CA VAL A 28 5.46 -12.28 -1.13
C VAL A 28 5.21 -12.57 0.34
N VAL A 29 4.01 -13.05 0.64
CA VAL A 29 3.58 -13.38 2.01
C VAL A 29 2.83 -14.71 2.03
N HIS A 30 2.86 -15.41 3.16
CA HIS A 30 2.27 -16.75 3.31
C HIS A 30 1.46 -16.85 4.59
N ASN A 31 0.55 -17.84 4.62
CA ASN A 31 -0.30 -18.17 5.76
C ASN A 31 -1.16 -16.99 6.25
N VAL A 32 -1.70 -16.18 5.33
CA VAL A 32 -2.51 -15.01 5.67
C VAL A 32 -3.98 -15.39 5.79
N SER A 33 -4.69 -14.84 6.79
CA SER A 33 -6.12 -15.08 6.99
C SER A 33 -7.02 -14.26 6.06
N MET A 34 -6.51 -13.14 5.53
CA MET A 34 -7.18 -12.18 4.67
C MET A 34 -6.14 -11.44 3.82
N ALA A 35 -6.36 -11.31 2.52
CA ALA A 35 -5.42 -10.67 1.60
C ALA A 35 -5.30 -9.16 1.84
N ALA A 36 -6.42 -8.42 1.87
CA ALA A 36 -6.45 -7.04 2.32
C ALA A 36 -7.88 -6.57 2.64
N ARG A 37 -7.96 -5.47 3.39
CA ARG A 37 -9.19 -4.71 3.62
C ARG A 37 -8.91 -3.25 3.28
N LEU A 38 -9.54 -2.76 2.22
CA LEU A 38 -9.36 -1.42 1.66
C LEU A 38 -10.71 -0.71 1.73
N GLU A 39 -10.83 0.25 2.64
CA GLU A 39 -12.06 0.98 2.90
C GLU A 39 -11.76 2.48 2.89
N GLY A 40 -12.31 3.18 1.91
CA GLY A 40 -12.34 4.64 1.85
C GLY A 40 -13.42 5.21 2.75
N ILE A 41 -13.57 6.53 2.66
CA ILE A 41 -14.61 7.26 3.37
C ILE A 41 -15.74 7.50 2.37
N GLU A 42 -16.99 7.37 2.81
CA GLU A 42 -18.15 7.67 1.97
C GLU A 42 -18.05 9.11 1.42
N GLY A 43 -18.12 9.26 0.10
CA GLY A 43 -17.96 10.54 -0.59
C GLY A 43 -16.51 11.03 -0.78
N ASP A 44 -15.53 10.32 -0.21
CA ASP A 44 -14.10 10.58 -0.37
C ASP A 44 -13.33 9.26 -0.54
N PRO A 45 -13.47 8.60 -1.72
CA PRO A 45 -12.90 7.30 -1.96
C PRO A 45 -11.38 7.31 -1.87
N PHE A 46 -10.81 6.22 -1.37
CA PHE A 46 -9.37 6.04 -1.36
C PHE A 46 -8.88 5.67 -2.76
N THR A 47 -8.41 6.69 -3.49
CA THR A 47 -7.96 6.57 -4.88
C THR A 47 -6.44 6.45 -4.97
N GLN A 48 -5.93 6.19 -6.18
CA GLN A 48 -4.50 6.12 -6.50
C GLN A 48 -3.76 4.96 -5.81
N ILE A 49 -4.47 3.86 -5.54
CA ILE A 49 -3.88 2.61 -5.07
C ILE A 49 -3.13 1.95 -6.24
N CYS A 50 -1.87 1.56 -6.03
CA CYS A 50 -1.10 0.81 -7.02
C CYS A 50 -0.47 -0.43 -6.40
N ILE A 51 -0.85 -1.62 -6.89
CA ILE A 51 -0.32 -2.90 -6.37
C ILE A 51 0.28 -3.72 -7.52
N ALA A 52 1.58 -4.01 -7.48
CA ALA A 52 2.26 -4.75 -8.53
C ALA A 52 3.10 -5.92 -8.00
N ASN A 53 3.07 -7.05 -8.68
CA ASN A 53 3.86 -8.24 -8.35
C ASN A 53 3.73 -8.66 -6.87
N VAL A 54 2.50 -8.88 -6.42
CA VAL A 54 2.19 -9.26 -5.04
C VAL A 54 1.61 -10.68 -5.02
N THR A 55 2.19 -11.56 -4.20
CA THR A 55 1.71 -12.94 -4.01
C THR A 55 1.38 -13.21 -2.55
N ILE A 56 0.13 -13.53 -2.27
CA ILE A 56 -0.42 -13.77 -0.94
C ILE A 56 -0.87 -15.23 -0.86
N GLY A 57 -0.12 -16.03 -0.10
CA GLY A 57 -0.50 -17.40 0.25
C GLY A 57 -1.51 -17.40 1.39
N MET A 58 -2.74 -17.83 1.12
CA MET A 58 -3.81 -17.89 2.11
C MET A 58 -3.65 -19.09 3.06
N ALA A 59 -3.97 -18.89 4.34
CA ALA A 59 -4.00 -19.94 5.35
C ALA A 59 -5.11 -20.97 5.07
N ALA A 60 -4.95 -22.21 5.55
CA ALA A 60 -5.96 -23.28 5.36
C ALA A 60 -7.34 -22.94 5.96
N LYS A 61 -7.38 -22.11 7.02
CA LYS A 61 -8.60 -21.61 7.65
C LYS A 61 -8.84 -20.12 7.39
N ALA A 62 -8.39 -19.62 6.23
CA ALA A 62 -8.58 -18.23 5.84
C ALA A 62 -10.05 -17.86 5.62
N LYS A 63 -10.34 -16.55 5.62
CA LYS A 63 -11.66 -16.04 5.26
C LYS A 63 -12.00 -16.42 3.81
N LYS A 64 -13.27 -16.75 3.55
CA LYS A 64 -13.78 -17.10 2.21
C LYS A 64 -13.62 -15.95 1.21
N VAL A 65 -13.77 -14.72 1.70
CA VAL A 65 -13.55 -13.52 0.91
C VAL A 65 -12.17 -12.98 1.31
N PRO A 66 -11.14 -13.16 0.48
CA PRO A 66 -9.78 -12.73 0.83
C PRO A 66 -9.66 -11.20 0.82
N TRP A 67 -10.52 -10.50 0.11
CA TRP A 67 -10.46 -9.06 -0.05
C TRP A 67 -11.72 -8.36 0.44
N THR A 68 -11.59 -7.17 1.00
CA THR A 68 -12.72 -6.28 1.32
C THR A 68 -12.45 -4.92 0.71
N TYR A 69 -13.44 -4.39 -0.01
CA TYR A 69 -13.33 -3.14 -0.76
C TYR A 69 -14.55 -2.28 -0.49
N THR A 70 -14.35 -1.00 -0.18
CA THR A 70 -15.43 -0.01 -0.07
C THR A 70 -14.83 1.34 -0.43
N ASP A 71 -15.46 2.08 -1.36
CA ASP A 71 -15.01 3.41 -1.78
C ASP A 71 -13.50 3.47 -2.11
N VAL A 72 -13.02 2.59 -3.00
CA VAL A 72 -11.61 2.56 -3.42
C VAL A 72 -11.45 2.53 -4.93
N GLU A 73 -10.34 3.08 -5.43
CA GLU A 73 -9.99 3.07 -6.85
C GLU A 73 -8.46 2.97 -7.04
N GLY A 74 -8.03 2.23 -8.06
CA GLY A 74 -6.62 2.06 -8.37
C GLY A 74 -6.35 1.06 -9.47
N ILE A 75 -5.10 0.59 -9.55
CA ILE A 75 -4.68 -0.41 -10.53
C ILE A 75 -3.87 -1.53 -9.87
N THR A 76 -3.98 -2.74 -10.42
CA THR A 76 -3.13 -3.86 -10.03
C THR A 76 -2.35 -4.42 -11.23
N SER A 77 -1.27 -5.14 -10.98
CA SER A 77 -0.49 -5.82 -12.03
C SER A 77 0.21 -7.05 -11.48
N GLY A 78 -0.24 -8.26 -11.82
CA GLY A 78 0.40 -9.49 -11.34
C GLY A 78 0.22 -9.72 -9.84
N VAL A 79 -1.03 -9.62 -9.37
CA VAL A 79 -1.41 -9.80 -7.97
C VAL A 79 -2.17 -11.12 -7.79
N SER A 80 -1.81 -11.91 -6.78
CA SER A 80 -2.45 -13.17 -6.43
C SER A 80 -2.76 -13.21 -4.93
N PRO A 81 -4.00 -13.54 -4.49
CA PRO A 81 -5.16 -13.91 -5.30
C PRO A 81 -5.76 -12.72 -6.06
N ARG A 82 -6.52 -12.98 -7.13
CA ARG A 82 -7.03 -11.93 -8.04
C ARG A 82 -7.84 -10.85 -7.27
N PRO A 83 -7.55 -9.56 -7.45
CA PRO A 83 -8.34 -8.45 -6.92
C PRO A 83 -9.74 -8.31 -7.57
N CYS A 84 -10.59 -7.43 -7.03
CA CYS A 84 -11.89 -7.12 -7.62
C CYS A 84 -11.79 -6.07 -8.76
N ASP A 85 -12.92 -5.80 -9.40
CA ASP A 85 -13.01 -4.88 -10.54
C ASP A 85 -12.74 -3.39 -10.19
N LEU A 86 -12.76 -3.02 -8.90
CA LEU A 86 -12.34 -1.68 -8.44
C LEU A 86 -10.82 -1.48 -8.52
N LEU A 87 -10.06 -2.58 -8.61
CA LEU A 87 -8.60 -2.57 -8.76
C LEU A 87 -8.20 -3.46 -9.96
N PRO A 88 -8.57 -3.05 -11.19
CA PRO A 88 -8.39 -3.87 -12.38
C PRO A 88 -6.91 -4.25 -12.58
N ASP A 89 -6.70 -5.54 -12.86
CA ASP A 89 -5.39 -6.06 -13.24
C ASP A 89 -5.04 -5.61 -14.66
N GLN A 90 -3.99 -4.81 -14.77
CA GLN A 90 -3.44 -4.30 -16.02
C GLN A 90 -2.57 -5.35 -16.73
N GLY A 91 -2.37 -6.51 -16.11
CA GLY A 91 -1.57 -7.63 -16.61
C GLY A 91 -0.08 -7.50 -16.31
N GLN A 92 0.64 -8.61 -16.48
CA GLN A 92 2.08 -8.72 -16.17
C GLN A 92 2.97 -7.74 -16.93
N LYS A 93 2.53 -7.24 -18.09
CA LYS A 93 3.29 -6.25 -18.88
C LYS A 93 3.33 -4.85 -18.24
N LYS A 94 2.46 -4.57 -17.26
CA LYS A 94 2.34 -3.27 -16.59
C LYS A 94 2.82 -3.28 -15.13
N ILE A 95 3.63 -4.26 -14.73
CA ILE A 95 4.25 -4.29 -13.39
C ILE A 95 5.09 -3.02 -13.09
N THR A 96 5.61 -2.35 -14.12
CA THR A 96 6.33 -1.07 -13.99
C THR A 96 5.42 0.14 -13.78
N ALA A 97 4.10 0.00 -13.92
CA ALA A 97 3.16 1.11 -13.72
C ALA A 97 3.13 1.62 -12.27
N CYS A 98 3.49 0.76 -11.31
CA CYS A 98 3.62 1.13 -9.90
C CYS A 98 5.05 1.54 -9.50
N ASP A 99 5.97 1.72 -10.46
CA ASP A 99 7.31 2.19 -10.12
C ASP A 99 7.26 3.63 -9.60
N PHE A 100 8.01 3.89 -8.54
CA PHE A 100 8.26 5.24 -8.12
C PHE A 100 9.03 5.99 -9.22
N PRO A 101 8.77 7.29 -9.43
CA PRO A 101 9.53 8.08 -10.37
C PRO A 101 11.02 8.00 -10.03
N ALA A 102 11.85 7.65 -11.02
CA ALA A 102 13.30 7.62 -10.84
C ALA A 102 13.87 9.03 -10.59
N GLU A 103 13.17 10.07 -11.03
CA GLU A 103 13.58 11.45 -10.81
C GLU A 103 13.11 11.97 -9.44
N PRO A 104 14.04 12.49 -8.62
CA PRO A 104 13.69 13.06 -7.33
C PRO A 104 12.85 14.32 -7.53
N LEU A 105 11.71 14.38 -6.82
CA LEU A 105 10.84 15.55 -6.77
C LEU A 105 11.61 16.79 -6.29
N SER A 106 11.18 17.98 -6.72
CA SER A 106 11.79 19.26 -6.32
C SER A 106 11.88 19.45 -4.80
N ILE A 107 10.88 18.94 -4.05
CA ILE A 107 10.86 18.97 -2.57
C ILE A 107 12.03 18.22 -1.94
N ASN A 108 12.55 17.16 -2.59
CA ASN A 108 13.67 16.37 -2.07
C ASN A 108 14.99 17.16 -2.11
N ARG A 109 15.03 18.29 -2.83
CA ARG A 109 16.20 19.17 -2.93
C ARG A 109 16.12 20.37 -1.98
N VAL A 110 15.03 20.51 -1.23
CA VAL A 110 14.84 21.63 -0.30
C VAL A 110 15.66 21.40 0.95
N VAL A 111 16.60 22.31 1.23
CA VAL A 111 17.37 22.32 2.47
C VAL A 111 16.54 22.99 3.56
N LEU A 112 16.04 22.21 4.51
CA LEU A 112 15.31 22.74 5.66
C LEU A 112 16.27 23.45 6.61
N LYS A 113 15.92 24.69 6.99
CA LYS A 113 16.64 25.43 8.03
C LYS A 113 15.98 25.16 9.38
N THR A 114 16.79 24.82 10.38
CA THR A 114 16.32 24.65 11.76
C THR A 114 16.37 26.00 12.48
N CYS A 115 15.26 26.37 13.11
CA CYS A 115 15.19 27.52 14.01
C CYS A 115 15.18 27.01 15.46
N THR A 116 15.90 27.69 16.35
CA THR A 116 15.84 27.44 17.79
C THR A 116 15.19 28.62 18.49
N TYR A 117 14.36 28.34 19.49
CA TYR A 117 13.76 29.36 20.35
C TYR A 117 14.01 28.97 21.80
N ARG A 118 14.16 29.96 22.68
CA ARG A 118 14.29 29.75 24.11
C ARG A 118 12.92 29.97 24.76
N VAL A 119 12.45 28.98 25.49
CA VAL A 119 11.29 29.15 26.39
C VAL A 119 11.84 29.68 27.70
N ASN A 120 11.56 30.94 28.01
CA ASN A 120 11.76 31.46 29.37
C ASN A 120 10.54 31.04 30.19
N HIS A 121 10.72 30.08 31.10
CA HIS A 121 9.73 29.82 32.14
C HIS A 121 9.78 30.99 33.14
N MET A 122 8.65 31.69 33.29
CA MET A 122 8.39 32.62 34.41
C MET A 122 7.81 31.86 35.58
#